data_AF-A0A2S3WR49-F1
#
_entry.id   AF-A0A2S3WR49-F1
#
_cell.length_a   1.000
_cell.length_b   1.000
_cell.length_c   1.000
_cell.angle_alpha   90.00
_cell.angle_beta   90.00
_cell.angle_gamma   90.00
#
_symmetry.space_group_name_H-M   'P 1'
#
loop_
_entity.id
_entity.type
_entity.pdbx_description
1 polymer ?
#
loop_
_entity_poly.entity_id
_entity_poly.type
_entity_poly.pdbx_seq_one_letter_code
_entity_poly.pdbx_strand_id
1 'polypeptide(L)'
;MTNIEKFDEIASKLLSYLGATFPIPSNVGLGSLRLKESAKGTFDPVTETTTGGEPETEDEKYFTPTVAWLEQAGYIQKSKAGHHHGLVLTEKGLDLLGIAPSALTRQG
;
A
#
# COMPACT_ATOMS: atom_id res chain seq x y z
N MET A 1 14.97 3.31 14.46
CA MET A 1 14.61 2.93 13.09
C MET A 1 15.26 3.90 12.14
N THR A 2 15.90 3.38 11.10
CA THR A 2 16.42 4.11 9.95
C THR A 2 15.34 4.23 8.87
N ASN A 3 15.57 5.11 7.89
CA ASN A 3 14.66 5.28 6.75
C ASN A 3 14.47 3.97 5.97
N ILE A 4 15.52 3.15 5.86
CA ILE A 4 15.46 1.84 5.17
C ILE A 4 14.64 0.84 5.97
N GLU A 5 14.85 0.74 7.28
CA GLU A 5 14.05 -0.16 8.13
C GLU A 5 12.55 0.19 8.07
N LYS A 6 12.22 1.48 7.98
CA LYS A 6 10.83 1.94 7.87
C LYS A 6 10.23 1.63 6.49
N PHE A 7 11.02 1.82 5.44
CA PHE A 7 10.64 1.40 4.10
C PHE A 7 10.37 -0.10 4.05
N ASP A 8 11.29 -0.93 4.56
CA ASP A 8 11.19 -2.39 4.55
C ASP A 8 9.96 -2.89 5.31
N GLU A 9 9.67 -2.31 6.48
CA GLU A 9 8.49 -2.65 7.28
C GLU A 9 7.19 -2.42 6.49
N ILE A 10 7.03 -1.22 5.92
CA ILE A 10 5.81 -0.84 5.19
C ILE A 10 5.70 -1.63 3.89
N ALA A 11 6.80 -1.77 3.14
CA ALA A 11 6.84 -2.52 1.90
C ALA A 11 6.46 -3.99 2.13
N SER A 12 7.02 -4.63 3.16
CA SER A 12 6.71 -6.02 3.51
C SER A 12 5.23 -6.22 3.84
N LYS A 13 4.65 -5.34 4.67
CA LYS A 13 3.22 -5.38 5.01
C LYS A 13 2.33 -5.19 3.78
N LEU A 14 2.65 -4.20 2.94
CA LEU A 14 1.89 -3.91 1.73
C LEU A 14 1.92 -5.08 0.74
N LEU A 15 3.12 -5.58 0.42
CA LEU A 15 3.30 -6.68 -0.51
C LEU A 15 2.59 -7.95 -0.01
N SER A 16 2.71 -8.26 1.28
CA SER A 16 2.01 -9.41 1.89
C SER A 16 0.48 -9.28 1.78
N TYR A 17 -0.06 -8.09 2.06
CA TYR A 17 -1.50 -7.82 1.92
C TYR A 17 -1.97 -7.97 0.46
N LEU A 18 -1.22 -7.42 -0.49
CA LEU A 18 -1.55 -7.53 -1.91
C LEU A 18 -1.40 -8.96 -2.42
N GLY A 19 -0.46 -9.75 -1.89
CA GLY A 19 -0.33 -11.17 -2.17
C GLY A 19 -1.55 -11.98 -1.73
N ALA A 20 -2.10 -11.67 -0.55
CA ALA A 20 -3.31 -12.32 -0.04
C ALA A 20 -4.60 -11.93 -0.79
N THR A 21 -4.60 -10.79 -1.49
CA THR A 21 -5.77 -10.25 -2.21
C THR A 21 -5.67 -10.39 -3.72
N PHE A 22 -4.50 -10.78 -4.25
CA PHE A 22 -4.28 -11.00 -5.67
C PHE A 22 -5.28 -12.04 -6.23
N PRO A 23 -5.85 -11.83 -7.44
CA PRO A 23 -5.60 -10.75 -8.40
C PRO A 23 -6.52 -9.52 -8.24
N ILE A 24 -7.27 -9.41 -7.13
CA ILE A 24 -8.28 -8.34 -6.97
C ILE A 24 -7.60 -7.05 -6.49
N PRO A 25 -7.77 -5.92 -7.21
CA PRO A 25 -7.22 -4.64 -6.78
C PRO A 25 -7.80 -4.21 -5.43
N SER A 26 -6.93 -3.77 -4.53
CA SER A 26 -7.30 -3.39 -3.17
C SER A 26 -7.00 -1.93 -2.86
N ASN A 27 -7.96 -1.25 -2.23
CA ASN A 27 -7.72 0.08 -1.65
C ASN A 27 -7.03 -0.09 -0.29
N VAL A 28 -5.71 0.04 -0.27
CA VAL A 28 -4.88 -0.19 0.93
C VAL A 28 -4.58 1.14 1.62
N GLY A 29 -5.02 1.27 2.86
CA GLY A 29 -4.62 2.37 3.76
C GLY A 29 -3.77 1.86 4.93
N LEU A 30 -3.33 2.78 5.79
CA LEU A 30 -2.55 2.47 6.99
C LEU A 30 -3.25 1.45 7.90
N GLY A 31 -4.56 1.65 8.11
CA GLY A 31 -5.40 0.74 8.90
C GLY A 31 -5.43 -0.69 8.35
N SER A 32 -5.44 -0.87 7.02
CA SER A 32 -5.41 -2.19 6.37
C SER A 32 -4.13 -2.96 6.71
N LEU A 33 -3.02 -2.25 6.96
CA LEU A 33 -1.70 -2.81 7.26
C LEU A 33 -1.39 -2.85 8.76
N ARG A 34 -2.36 -2.48 9.61
CA ARG A 34 -2.18 -2.28 11.05
C ARG A 34 -1.02 -1.35 11.37
N LEU A 35 -0.84 -0.32 10.53
CA LEU A 35 0.09 0.78 10.76
C LEU A 35 -0.62 1.86 11.59
N LYS A 36 0.16 2.70 12.28
CA LYS A 36 -0.38 3.81 13.05
C LYS A 36 -0.89 4.88 12.09
N GLU A 37 -1.99 5.50 12.45
CA GLU A 37 -2.57 6.63 11.74
C GLU A 37 -2.95 7.66 12.80
N SER A 38 -2.63 8.93 12.57
CA SER A 38 -3.01 10.00 13.49
C SER A 38 -4.51 10.23 13.43
N ALA A 39 -5.12 10.60 14.56
CA ALA A 39 -6.52 11.02 14.54
C ALA A 39 -6.66 12.21 13.57
N LYS A 40 -7.43 12.02 12.50
CA LYS A 40 -7.69 13.08 11.54
C LYS A 40 -8.54 14.16 12.20
N GLY A 41 -8.08 15.40 12.10
CA GLY A 41 -8.87 16.55 12.55
C GLY A 41 -10.11 16.77 11.68
N THR A 42 -10.99 17.65 12.16
CA THR A 42 -12.12 18.11 11.35
C THR A 42 -11.70 19.32 10.55
N PHE A 43 -11.83 19.24 9.23
CA PHE A 43 -11.63 20.38 8.34
C PHE A 43 -12.88 21.26 8.34
N ASP A 44 -12.70 22.54 8.69
CA ASP A 44 -13.72 23.56 8.58
C ASP A 44 -13.53 24.32 7.25
N PRO A 45 -14.45 24.19 6.27
CA PRO A 45 -14.30 24.79 4.96
C PRO A 45 -14.55 26.31 4.94
N VAL A 46 -15.09 26.90 6.02
CA VAL A 46 -15.37 28.34 6.11
C VAL A 46 -14.12 29.09 6.60
N THR A 47 -13.41 28.49 7.54
CA THR A 47 -12.17 29.03 8.10
C THR A 47 -10.92 28.49 7.41
N GLU A 48 -11.08 27.46 6.58
CA GLU A 48 -9.99 26.71 5.93
C GLU A 48 -8.98 26.13 6.94
N THR A 49 -9.44 25.84 8.16
CA THR A 49 -8.59 25.30 9.23
C THR A 49 -8.97 23.86 9.57
N THR A 50 -7.98 23.07 9.99
CA THR A 50 -8.20 21.73 10.56
C THR A 50 -8.00 21.81 12.07
N THR A 51 -9.00 21.37 12.84
CA THR A 51 -8.94 21.38 14.31
C THR A 51 -9.07 19.96 14.88
N GLY A 52 -8.47 19.73 16.05
CA GLY A 52 -8.58 18.46 16.78
C GLY A 52 -7.80 17.27 16.20
N GLY A 53 -6.96 17.51 15.19
CA GLY A 53 -6.11 16.47 14.61
C GLY A 53 -4.82 16.27 15.38
N GLU A 54 -4.32 15.04 15.36
CA GLU A 54 -2.99 14.70 15.86
C GLU A 54 -1.92 14.92 14.79
N PRO A 55 -0.67 15.22 15.17
CA PRO A 55 0.43 15.30 14.22
C PRO A 55 0.60 13.97 13.48
N GLU A 56 0.97 14.07 12.20
CA GLU A 56 1.20 12.93 11.33
C GLU A 56 2.24 11.97 11.93
N THR A 57 1.87 10.70 12.01
CA THR A 57 2.73 9.62 12.49
C THR A 57 3.88 9.35 11.51
N GLU A 58 4.92 8.64 11.96
CA GLU A 58 5.97 8.20 11.03
C GLU A 58 5.40 7.25 9.96
N ASP A 59 4.47 6.37 10.30
CA ASP A 59 3.87 5.46 9.32
C ASP A 59 3.21 6.22 8.16
N GLU A 60 2.45 7.28 8.47
CA GLU A 60 1.82 8.15 7.47
C GLU A 60 2.85 8.82 6.55
N LYS A 61 3.95 9.33 7.12
CA LYS A 61 5.04 9.99 6.36
C LYS A 61 5.68 9.07 5.34
N TYR A 62 5.90 7.81 5.70
CA TYR A 62 6.61 6.85 4.86
C TYR A 62 5.67 6.04 3.95
N PHE A 63 4.37 5.96 4.25
CA PHE A 63 3.44 5.14 3.47
C PHE A 63 3.37 5.60 2.01
N THR A 64 3.09 6.88 1.76
CA THR A 64 2.92 7.40 0.39
C THR A 64 4.23 7.30 -0.43
N PRO A 65 5.41 7.71 0.08
CA PRO A 65 6.67 7.51 -0.63
C PRO A 65 6.99 6.04 -0.92
N THR A 66 6.73 5.13 0.04
CA THR A 66 6.97 3.69 -0.17
C THR A 66 6.07 3.11 -1.26
N VAL A 67 4.78 3.45 -1.27
CA VAL A 67 3.85 3.04 -2.33
C VAL A 67 4.31 3.56 -3.69
N ALA A 68 4.66 4.86 -3.77
CA ALA A 68 5.12 5.47 -5.02
C ALA A 68 6.40 4.81 -5.55
N TRP A 69 7.35 4.51 -4.66
CA TRP A 69 8.59 3.84 -5.04
C TRP A 69 8.34 2.41 -5.54
N LEU A 70 7.49 1.63 -4.86
CA LEU A 70 7.16 0.26 -5.28
C LEU A 70 6.41 0.23 -6.62
N GLU A 71 5.53 1.21 -6.86
CA GLU A 71 4.83 1.40 -8.14
C GLU A 71 5.84 1.72 -9.25
N GLN A 72 6.74 2.70 -9.03
CA GLN A 72 7.77 3.08 -9.99
C GLN A 72 8.75 1.93 -10.29
N ALA A 73 9.12 1.15 -9.27
CA ALA A 73 9.99 0.00 -9.41
C ALA A 73 9.28 -1.22 -10.05
N GLY A 74 7.96 -1.13 -10.28
CA GLY A 74 7.16 -2.11 -10.97
C GLY A 74 6.80 -3.34 -10.14
N TYR A 75 6.82 -3.27 -8.80
CA TYR A 75 6.36 -4.36 -7.93
C TYR A 75 4.84 -4.37 -7.73
N ILE A 76 4.23 -3.19 -7.82
CA ILE A 76 2.78 -2.99 -7.74
C ILE A 76 2.33 -2.09 -8.87
N GLN A 77 1.04 -2.13 -9.17
CA GLN A 77 0.43 -1.22 -10.13
C GLN A 77 -0.95 -0.78 -9.64
N LYS A 78 -1.35 0.43 -10.03
CA LYS A 78 -2.73 0.90 -9.87
C LYS A 78 -3.60 0.27 -10.95
N SER A 79 -4.60 -0.50 -10.55
CA SER A 79 -5.62 -0.96 -11.48
C SER A 79 -6.55 0.18 -11.84
N LYS A 80 -6.75 0.37 -13.14
CA LYS A 80 -7.77 1.25 -13.72
C LYS A 80 -8.91 0.46 -14.39
N ALA A 81 -8.98 -0.86 -14.15
CA ALA A 81 -9.94 -1.72 -14.81
C ALA A 81 -11.34 -1.54 -14.19
N GLY A 82 -12.22 -0.86 -14.94
CA GLY A 82 -13.63 -0.70 -14.57
C GLY A 82 -13.84 0.08 -13.28
N HIS A 83 -14.70 -0.43 -12.40
CA HIS A 83 -15.03 0.18 -11.10
C HIS A 83 -14.03 -0.19 -9.98
N HIS A 84 -13.03 -1.02 -10.26
CA HIS A 84 -12.08 -1.50 -9.25
C HIS A 84 -10.84 -0.60 -9.23
N HIS A 85 -10.88 0.39 -8.35
CA HIS A 85 -9.73 1.23 -8.02
C HIS A 85 -8.93 0.59 -6.87
N GLY A 86 -7.62 0.45 -7.06
CA GLY A 86 -6.76 -0.11 -6.02
C GLY A 86 -5.38 -0.49 -6.52
N LEU A 87 -4.55 -0.96 -5.60
CA LEU A 87 -3.24 -1.53 -5.87
C LEU A 87 -3.36 -3.04 -6.09
N VAL A 88 -2.56 -3.58 -7.00
CA VAL A 88 -2.41 -5.03 -7.23
C VAL A 88 -0.94 -5.35 -7.48
N LEU A 89 -0.50 -6.56 -7.14
CA LEU A 89 0.84 -7.03 -7.49
C LEU A 89 1.01 -7.15 -9.00
N THR A 90 2.22 -6.85 -9.45
CA THR A 90 2.69 -7.21 -10.78
C THR A 90 3.32 -8.61 -10.76
N GLU A 91 3.72 -9.12 -11.92
CA GLU A 91 4.56 -10.32 -12.03
C GLU A 91 5.82 -10.23 -11.16
N LYS A 92 6.56 -9.12 -11.28
CA LYS A 92 7.75 -8.85 -10.45
C LYS A 92 7.45 -8.85 -8.95
N GLY A 93 6.28 -8.35 -8.55
CA GLY A 93 5.82 -8.41 -7.15
C GLY A 93 5.51 -9.82 -6.67
N LEU A 94 4.91 -10.65 -7.53
CA LEU A 94 4.63 -12.06 -7.25
C LEU A 94 5.92 -12.89 -7.14
N ASP A 95 6.86 -12.67 -8.06
CA ASP A 95 8.19 -13.32 -8.05
C ASP A 95 8.95 -13.00 -6.76
N LEU A 96 8.94 -11.73 -6.33
CA LEU A 96 9.57 -11.30 -5.07
C LEU A 96 8.99 -12.04 -3.86
N LEU A 97 7.69 -12.35 -3.88
CA LEU A 97 7.01 -13.10 -2.82
C LEU A 97 7.12 -14.62 -2.98
N GLY A 98 7.71 -15.11 -4.07
CA GLY A 98 7.74 -16.55 -4.39
C GLY A 98 6.36 -17.14 -4.67
N ILE A 99 5.39 -16.31 -5.07
CA ILE A 99 4.02 -16.74 -5.38
C ILE A 99 3.93 -17.04 -6.87
N ALA A 100 3.84 -18.31 -7.24
CA ALA A 100 3.56 -18.73 -8.61
C ALA A 100 2.14 -19.32 -8.70
N PRO A 101 1.18 -18.67 -9.37
CA PRO A 101 -0.14 -19.24 -9.58
C PRO A 101 -0.04 -20.60 -10.30
N SER A 102 -0.75 -21.61 -9.79
CA SER A 102 -0.80 -22.94 -10.40
C SER A 102 -1.29 -22.91 -11.85
N ALA A 103 -2.15 -21.93 -12.19
CA ALA A 103 -2.63 -21.70 -13.55
C ALA A 103 -1.52 -21.31 -14.55
N LEU A 104 -0.39 -20.80 -14.07
CA LEU A 104 0.76 -20.40 -14.88
C LEU A 104 1.92 -21.41 -14.79
N THR A 105 1.85 -22.37 -13.88
CA THR A 105 2.77 -23.49 -13.82
C THR A 105 2.16 -24.65 -14.61
N ARG A 106 2.63 -24.81 -15.85
CA ARG A 106 2.30 -25.96 -16.69
C ARG A 106 2.68 -27.26 -15.96
N GLN A 107 1.70 -28.00 -15.45
CA GLN A 107 1.84 -29.44 -15.31
C GLN A 107 1.29 -30.08 -16.59
N GLY A 108 2.20 -30.50 -17.48
CA GLY A 108 1.89 -31.20 -18.75
C GLY A 108 2.55 -30.60 -19.98
#